data_AF-A0A0P0M834-F1
#
_entry.id   AF-A0A0P0M834-F1
#
_cell.length_a   1.000
_cell.length_b   1.000
_cell.length_c   1.000
_cell.angle_alpha   90.00
_cell.angle_beta   90.00
_cell.angle_gamma   90.00
#
_symmetry.space_group_name_H-M   'P 1'
#
loop_
_entity.id
_entity.type
_entity.pdbx_description
1 polymer ?
#
loop_
_entity_poly.entity_id
_entity_poly.type
_entity_poly.pdbx_seq_one_letter_code
_entity_poly.pdbx_strand_id
1 'polypeptide(L)'
;MLAMGGTKGALLALVVELLVTSLTGAHFGAEADTFFKPEGNQPRLGQVFIVIDPQALGGQTVYNERVEALISAMLSDEGVRLPGQRRIQLVEAAKKTGLDIPQSAIDAIRAFC
;
A
#
# COMPACT_ATOMS: atom_id res chain seq x y z
N MET A 1 -3.21 -6.63 17.54
CA MET A 1 -4.15 -6.41 16.41
C MET A 1 -4.73 -7.75 15.99
N LEU A 2 -5.91 -7.78 15.37
CA LEU A 2 -6.49 -8.99 14.76
C LEU A 2 -6.49 -8.86 13.24
N ALA A 3 -6.45 -9.99 12.53
CA ALA A 3 -6.53 -10.00 11.07
C ALA A 3 -7.91 -9.54 10.58
N MET A 4 -7.93 -8.61 9.61
CA MET A 4 -9.16 -8.13 8.98
C MET A 4 -9.86 -9.27 8.23
N GLY A 5 -11.16 -9.47 8.45
CA GLY A 5 -11.90 -10.54 7.76
C GLY A 5 -11.58 -11.95 8.26
N GLY A 6 -11.07 -12.07 9.50
CA GLY A 6 -10.86 -13.36 10.17
C GLY A 6 -9.86 -14.26 9.44
N THR A 7 -10.25 -15.51 9.20
CA THR A 7 -9.40 -16.53 8.56
C THR A 7 -8.86 -16.09 7.20
N LYS A 8 -9.67 -15.37 6.39
CA LYS A 8 -9.21 -14.88 5.08
C LYS A 8 -8.09 -13.86 5.21
N GLY A 9 -8.19 -12.96 6.19
CA GLY A 9 -7.12 -12.02 6.49
C GLY A 9 -5.86 -12.70 7.00
N ALA A 10 -6.00 -13.72 7.85
CA ALA A 10 -4.87 -14.49 8.35
C ALA A 10 -4.13 -15.23 7.23
N LEU A 11 -4.87 -15.85 6.29
CA LEU A 11 -4.26 -16.50 5.14
C LEU A 11 -3.63 -15.50 4.16
N LEU A 12 -4.21 -14.31 3.98
CA LEU A 12 -3.59 -13.26 3.18
C LEU A 12 -2.27 -12.78 3.82
N ALA A 13 -2.23 -12.61 5.14
CA ALA A 13 -1.01 -12.27 5.87
C ALA A 13 0.06 -13.36 5.70
N LEU A 14 -0.33 -14.65 5.74
CA LEU A 14 0.58 -15.77 5.46
C LEU A 14 1.16 -15.71 4.04
N VAL A 15 0.34 -15.42 3.02
CA VAL A 15 0.85 -15.26 1.64
C VAL A 15 1.86 -14.11 1.56
N VAL A 16 1.59 -12.99 2.23
CA VAL A 16 2.53 -11.87 2.31
C VAL A 16 3.83 -12.30 2.98
N GLU A 17 3.77 -13.04 4.08
CA GLU A 17 4.96 -13.57 4.76
C GLU A 17 5.81 -14.44 3.81
N LEU A 18 5.18 -15.40 3.14
CA LEU A 18 5.88 -16.31 2.22
C LEU A 18 6.54 -15.56 1.05
N LEU A 19 5.84 -14.59 0.46
CA LEU A 19 6.36 -13.83 -0.67
C LEU A 19 7.41 -12.80 -0.23
N VAL A 20 7.17 -12.08 0.86
CA VAL A 20 7.97 -10.92 1.24
C VAL A 20 9.15 -11.32 2.11
N THR A 21 9.00 -12.26 3.03
CA THR A 21 10.08 -12.65 3.96
C THR A 21 10.79 -13.89 3.47
N SER A 22 10.09 -15.02 3.35
CA SER A 22 10.72 -16.30 3.00
C SER A 22 11.43 -16.27 1.65
N LEU A 23 10.80 -15.69 0.61
CA LEU A 23 11.39 -15.63 -0.73
C LEU A 23 12.57 -14.67 -0.82
N THR A 24 12.55 -13.56 -0.07
CA THR A 24 13.60 -12.54 -0.15
C THR A 24 14.74 -12.76 0.86
N GLY A 25 14.56 -13.68 1.81
CA GLY A 25 15.49 -13.91 2.92
C GLY A 25 15.39 -12.86 4.03
N ALA A 26 14.32 -12.08 4.07
CA ALA A 26 14.05 -11.13 5.14
C ALA A 26 13.53 -11.84 6.40
N HIS A 27 13.62 -11.14 7.54
CA HIS A 27 13.17 -11.66 8.82
C HIS A 27 11.65 -11.85 8.84
N PHE A 28 11.20 -12.92 9.51
CA PHE A 28 9.78 -13.11 9.74
C PHE A 28 9.21 -12.01 10.65
N GLY A 29 7.90 -11.77 10.59
CA GLY A 29 7.25 -10.82 11.51
C GLY A 29 7.47 -11.12 13.00
N ALA A 30 7.75 -12.38 13.35
CA ALA A 30 8.12 -12.80 14.71
C ALA A 30 9.60 -12.59 15.06
N GLU A 31 10.47 -12.44 14.05
CA GLU A 31 11.91 -12.26 14.20
C GLU A 31 12.35 -10.81 14.02
N ALA A 32 11.54 -10.00 13.34
CA ALA A 32 11.85 -8.61 13.07
C ALA A 32 11.88 -7.79 14.37
N ASP A 33 12.94 -7.01 14.52
CA ASP A 33 13.05 -6.05 15.60
C ASP A 33 11.91 -5.02 15.57
N THR A 34 11.59 -4.46 16.74
CA THR A 34 10.52 -3.49 16.87
C THR A 34 10.90 -2.12 16.31
N PHE A 35 10.01 -1.52 15.51
CA PHE A 35 10.13 -0.13 15.04
C PHE A 35 10.08 0.93 16.14
N PHE A 36 9.72 0.56 17.37
CA PHE A 36 9.52 1.50 18.47
C PHE A 36 10.77 1.69 19.35
N LYS A 37 11.92 1.14 18.95
CA LYS A 37 13.21 1.40 19.61
C LYS A 37 14.06 2.34 18.76
N PRO A 38 14.53 3.49 19.31
CA PRO A 38 15.28 4.48 18.55
C PRO A 38 16.65 3.99 18.05
N GLU A 39 17.28 3.05 18.77
CA GLU A 39 18.64 2.60 18.53
C GLU A 39 18.69 1.08 18.29
N GLY A 40 19.57 0.65 17.39
CA GLY A 40 19.90 -0.76 17.16
C GLY A 40 18.87 -1.58 16.37
N ASN A 41 17.71 -1.02 16.04
CA ASN A 41 16.66 -1.71 15.29
C ASN A 41 17.13 -2.00 13.84
N GLN A 42 17.33 -3.28 13.52
CA GLN A 42 17.62 -3.75 12.16
C GLN A 42 16.58 -4.78 11.75
N PRO A 43 15.35 -4.34 11.42
CA PRO A 43 14.23 -5.27 11.22
C PRO A 43 14.38 -6.12 9.96
N ARG A 44 15.40 -5.85 9.12
CA ARG A 44 15.78 -6.65 7.93
C ARG A 44 14.56 -7.05 7.11
N LEU A 45 13.79 -6.05 6.75
CA LEU A 45 12.53 -6.20 6.03
C LEU A 45 12.77 -6.61 4.58
N GLY A 46 11.79 -7.31 4.03
CA GLY A 46 11.73 -7.66 2.62
C GLY A 46 10.72 -6.80 1.88
N GLN A 47 10.83 -6.80 0.56
CA GLN A 47 9.80 -6.30 -0.33
C GLN A 47 9.80 -7.13 -1.61
N VAL A 48 8.60 -7.39 -2.13
CA VAL A 48 8.42 -7.99 -3.46
C VAL A 48 7.61 -7.05 -4.33
N PHE A 49 8.03 -6.95 -5.59
CA PHE A 49 7.30 -6.29 -6.65
C PHE A 49 6.86 -7.34 -7.67
N ILE A 50 5.57 -7.35 -8.01
CA ILE A 50 5.03 -8.17 -9.09
C ILE A 50 4.54 -7.21 -10.15
N VAL A 51 5.16 -7.26 -11.32
CA VAL A 51 4.79 -6.44 -12.48
C VAL A 51 4.26 -7.37 -13.55
N ILE A 52 3.06 -7.07 -14.04
CA ILE A 52 2.40 -7.83 -15.09
C ILE A 52 2.25 -6.90 -16.28
N ASP A 53 2.78 -7.28 -17.43
CA ASP A 53 2.58 -6.57 -18.69
C ASP A 53 1.29 -7.08 -19.37
N PRO A 54 0.24 -6.26 -19.46
CA PRO A 54 -0.98 -6.65 -20.16
C PRO A 54 -0.74 -6.88 -21.66
N GLN A 55 0.23 -6.19 -22.26
CA GLN A 55 0.57 -6.32 -23.67
C GLN A 55 1.10 -7.72 -24.01
N ALA A 56 1.89 -8.31 -23.11
CA ALA A 56 2.39 -9.69 -23.22
C ALA A 56 1.31 -10.77 -22.99
N LEU A 57 0.11 -10.38 -22.54
CA LEU A 57 -1.01 -11.28 -22.27
C LEU A 57 -2.15 -11.04 -23.28
N GLY A 58 -3.28 -10.49 -22.83
CA GLY A 58 -4.47 -10.25 -23.67
C GLY A 58 -4.38 -9.00 -24.55
N GLY A 59 -3.28 -8.25 -24.49
CA GLY A 59 -3.10 -6.98 -25.19
C GLY A 59 -3.55 -5.78 -24.33
N GLN A 60 -2.80 -4.68 -24.41
CA GLN A 60 -3.04 -3.49 -23.59
C GLN A 60 -4.42 -2.86 -23.83
N THR A 61 -4.85 -2.76 -25.10
CA THR A 61 -6.15 -2.18 -25.47
C THR A 61 -7.30 -2.94 -24.82
N VAL A 62 -7.32 -4.27 -24.98
CA VAL A 62 -8.36 -5.13 -24.40
C VAL A 62 -8.36 -5.02 -22.88
N TYR A 63 -7.19 -5.02 -22.24
CA TYR A 63 -7.10 -4.85 -20.78
C TYR A 63 -7.73 -3.53 -20.32
N ASN A 64 -7.38 -2.41 -20.97
CA ASN A 64 -7.90 -1.09 -20.63
C ASN A 64 -9.43 -1.02 -20.80
N GLU A 65 -9.97 -1.55 -21.90
CA GLU A 65 -11.43 -1.61 -22.13
C GLU A 65 -12.14 -2.41 -21.02
N ARG A 66 -11.55 -3.52 -20.58
CA ARG A 66 -12.11 -4.35 -19.51
C ARG A 66 -12.04 -3.67 -18.14
N VAL A 67 -10.99 -2.90 -17.88
CA VAL A 67 -10.88 -2.08 -16.67
C VAL A 67 -11.96 -1.00 -16.65
N GLU A 68 -12.18 -0.29 -17.77
CA GLU A 68 -13.24 0.72 -17.88
C GLU A 68 -14.65 0.12 -17.71
N ALA A 69 -14.89 -1.06 -18.29
CA ALA A 69 -16.15 -1.77 -18.11
C ALA A 69 -16.40 -2.13 -16.63
N LEU A 70 -15.36 -2.59 -15.92
CA LEU A 70 -15.46 -2.89 -14.49
C LEU A 70 -15.72 -1.63 -13.65
N ILE A 71 -14.99 -0.54 -13.92
CA ILE A 71 -15.19 0.74 -13.23
C ILE A 71 -16.61 1.25 -13.46
N SER A 72 -17.10 1.20 -14.70
CA SER A 72 -18.46 1.60 -15.05
C SER A 72 -19.51 0.78 -14.29
N ALA A 73 -19.32 -0.54 -14.19
CA ALA A 73 -20.21 -1.42 -13.44
C ALA A 73 -20.16 -1.16 -11.91
N MET A 74 -19.00 -0.80 -11.36
CA MET A 74 -18.89 -0.43 -9.95
C MET A 74 -19.61 0.89 -9.65
N LEU A 75 -19.51 1.85 -10.58
CA LEU A 75 -20.09 3.19 -10.42
C LEU A 75 -21.59 3.26 -10.72
N SER A 76 -22.22 2.16 -11.16
CA SER A 76 -23.68 2.10 -11.28
C SER A 76 -24.37 2.11 -9.92
N ASP A 77 -23.68 1.66 -8.88
CA ASP A 77 -24.20 1.64 -7.52
C ASP A 77 -23.92 2.97 -6.81
N GLU A 78 -24.97 3.59 -6.28
CA GLU A 78 -24.85 4.86 -5.58
C GLU A 78 -23.96 4.73 -4.33
N GLY A 79 -23.07 5.71 -4.15
CA GLY A 79 -22.17 5.77 -3.00
C GLY A 79 -20.91 4.89 -3.09
N VAL A 80 -20.73 4.13 -4.18
CA VAL A 80 -19.47 3.42 -4.42
C VAL A 80 -18.32 4.40 -4.59
N ARG A 81 -17.21 4.10 -3.92
CA ARG A 81 -15.95 4.84 -4.03
C ARG A 81 -14.88 3.95 -4.60
N LEU A 82 -14.19 4.42 -5.65
CA LEU A 82 -13.11 3.67 -6.26
C LEU A 82 -11.91 3.55 -5.30
N PRO A 83 -11.24 2.39 -5.24
CA PRO A 83 -9.97 2.25 -4.52
C PRO A 83 -8.98 3.34 -4.96
N GLY A 84 -8.41 4.06 -3.99
CA GLY A 84 -7.46 5.14 -4.26
C GLY A 84 -8.06 6.52 -4.54
N GLN A 85 -9.36 6.65 -4.82
CA GLN A 85 -10.02 7.95 -5.14
C GLN A 85 -9.76 9.02 -4.08
N ARG A 86 -9.89 8.68 -2.79
CA ARG A 86 -9.60 9.60 -1.67
C ARG A 86 -8.16 10.10 -1.69
N ARG A 87 -7.20 9.21 -1.96
CA ARG A 87 -5.77 9.58 -2.02
C ARG A 87 -5.52 10.57 -3.15
N ILE A 88 -6.09 10.32 -4.33
CA ILE A 88 -5.97 11.23 -5.49
C ILE A 88 -6.54 12.60 -5.15
N GLN A 89 -7.73 12.67 -4.55
CA GLN A 89 -8.35 13.92 -4.11
C GLN A 89 -7.49 14.69 -3.10
N LEU A 90 -6.91 13.99 -2.12
CA LEU A 90 -6.02 14.60 -1.12
C LEU A 90 -4.73 15.14 -1.75
N VAL A 91 -4.16 14.45 -2.75
CA VAL A 91 -2.98 14.94 -3.49
C VAL A 91 -3.32 16.21 -4.27
N GLU A 92 -4.46 16.25 -4.97
CA GLU A 92 -4.87 17.44 -5.72
C GLU A 92 -5.21 18.63 -4.82
N ALA A 93 -5.78 18.38 -3.64
CA ALA A 93 -5.95 19.41 -2.62
C ALA A 93 -4.60 19.91 -2.11
N ALA A 94 -3.69 19.00 -1.74
CA ALA A 94 -2.38 19.35 -1.21
C ALA A 94 -1.52 20.16 -2.20
N LYS A 95 -1.63 19.88 -3.51
CA LYS A 95 -0.98 20.69 -4.56
C LYS A 95 -1.46 22.14 -4.58
N LYS A 96 -2.70 22.42 -4.18
CA LYS A 96 -3.33 23.75 -4.20
C LYS A 96 -3.17 24.49 -2.88
N THR A 97 -3.34 23.79 -1.76
CA THR A 97 -3.44 24.40 -0.42
C THR A 97 -2.27 24.06 0.49
N GLY A 98 -1.32 23.25 0.03
CA GLY A 98 -0.25 22.69 0.87
C GLY A 98 -0.70 21.48 1.68
N LEU A 99 0.26 20.84 2.36
CA LEU A 99 0.02 19.72 3.26
C LEU A 99 -0.33 20.23 4.66
N ASP A 100 -1.36 19.65 5.26
CA ASP A 100 -1.67 19.86 6.68
C ASP A 100 -0.70 19.02 7.52
N ILE A 101 0.28 19.69 8.13
CA ILE A 101 1.34 19.07 8.93
C ILE A 101 1.34 19.74 10.30
N PRO A 102 1.32 18.98 11.41
CA PRO A 102 1.44 19.56 12.75
C PRO A 102 2.72 20.38 12.89
N GLN A 103 2.62 21.55 13.53
CA GLN A 103 3.77 22.45 13.73
C GLN A 103 4.94 21.75 14.44
N SER A 104 4.64 20.86 15.40
CA SER A 104 5.65 20.06 16.09
C SER A 104 6.49 19.17 15.16
N ALA A 105 5.88 18.64 14.09
CA ALA A 105 6.61 17.85 13.10
C ALA A 105 7.50 18.75 12.23
N ILE A 106 7.03 19.95 11.87
CA ILE A 106 7.83 20.94 11.13
C ILE A 106 9.04 21.38 11.96
N ASP A 107 8.83 21.69 13.24
CA ASP A 107 9.89 22.12 14.15
C ASP A 107 10.93 21.01 14.35
N ALA A 108 10.48 19.75 14.52
CA ALA A 108 11.37 18.61 14.61
C ALA A 108 12.22 18.43 13.34
N ILE A 109 11.62 18.52 12.15
CA ILE A 109 12.35 18.42 10.87
C ILE A 109 13.40 19.54 10.75
N ARG A 110 13.02 20.79 11.08
CA ARG A 110 13.93 21.93 11.01
C ARG A 110 15.11 21.82 11.97
N ALA A 111 14.95 21.18 13.12
CA ALA A 111 16.04 20.97 14.07
C ALA A 111 17.10 19.95 13.58
N PHE A 112 16.79 19.14 12.55
CA PHE A 112 17.73 18.23 11.90
C PHE A 112 18.48 18.86 10.71
N CYS A 113 18.04 20.02 10.21
CA CYS A 113 18.63 20.75 9.09
C CYS A 113 19.54 21.88 9.59
#